data_AF-A0A7W7ACN2-F1
#
_entry.id   AF-A0A7W7ACN2-F1
#
_cell.length_a   1.000
_cell.length_b   1.000
_cell.length_c   1.000
_cell.angle_alpha   90.00
_cell.angle_beta   90.00
_cell.angle_gamma   90.00
#
_symmetry.space_group_name_H-M   'P 1'
#
loop_
_entity.id
_entity.type
_entity.pdbx_description
1 polymer ?
#
loop_
_entity_poly.entity_id
_entity_poly.type
_entity_poly.pdbx_seq_one_letter_code
_entity_poly.pdbx_strand_id
1 'polypeptide(L)'
;MADHVTLSVFGKEAPQPVDAAFIIARVDDDLGVEAFIVSIAGSTARPDGGTWHITWSLADGRAARESNDVIASKPWAPMPAMALSLYPAHW
;
A
#
# COMPACT_ATOMS: atom_id res chain seq x y z
N MET A 1 3.43 10.36 -6.58
CA MET A 1 2.36 10.13 -5.60
C MET A 1 1.50 8.99 -6.12
N ALA A 2 1.33 7.90 -5.36
CA ALA A 2 0.35 6.87 -5.69
C ALA A 2 -0.99 7.21 -5.02
N ASP A 3 -2.07 7.00 -5.75
CA ASP A 3 -3.46 7.21 -5.33
C ASP A 3 -4.25 5.89 -5.26
N HIS A 4 -3.56 4.76 -5.47
CA HIS A 4 -4.15 3.45 -5.59
C HIS A 4 -3.44 2.41 -4.71
N VAL A 5 -4.18 1.36 -4.39
CA VAL A 5 -3.68 0.14 -3.75
C VAL A 5 -3.77 -0.99 -4.77
N THR A 6 -2.63 -1.61 -5.09
CA THR A 6 -2.55 -2.58 -6.19
C THR A 6 -2.82 -4.01 -5.70
N LEU A 7 -3.88 -4.65 -6.22
CA LEU A 7 -4.10 -6.09 -6.06
C LEU A 7 -3.23 -6.92 -7.02
N SER A 8 -3.18 -6.52 -8.29
CA SER A 8 -2.41 -7.19 -9.34
C SER A 8 -2.08 -6.21 -10.47
N VAL A 9 -0.93 -6.41 -11.12
CA VAL A 9 -0.50 -5.64 -12.30
C VAL A 9 -0.83 -6.33 -13.63
N PHE A 10 -1.39 -7.54 -13.58
CA PHE A 10 -1.73 -8.35 -14.77
C PHE A 10 -3.22 -8.70 -14.87
N GLY A 11 -4.06 -8.12 -14.01
CA GLY A 11 -5.50 -8.36 -14.00
C GLY A 11 -6.22 -7.70 -15.17
N LYS A 12 -7.25 -8.37 -15.70
CA LYS A 12 -8.15 -7.80 -16.73
C LYS A 12 -9.52 -7.41 -16.20
N GLU A 13 -9.81 -7.77 -14.95
CA GLU A 13 -11.05 -7.47 -14.26
C GLU A 13 -10.74 -6.60 -13.05
N ALA A 14 -11.64 -5.65 -12.77
CA ALA A 14 -11.55 -4.87 -11.54
C ALA A 14 -11.74 -5.81 -10.33
N PRO A 15 -11.03 -5.55 -9.21
CA PRO A 15 -11.22 -6.32 -7.99
C PRO A 15 -12.64 -6.19 -7.45
N GLN A 16 -13.04 -7.06 -6.53
CA GLN A 16 -14.29 -6.86 -5.82
C GLN A 16 -14.20 -5.58 -4.94
N PRO A 17 -15.31 -4.83 -4.78
CA PRO A 17 -15.37 -3.77 -3.79
C PRO A 17 -15.02 -4.28 -2.39
N VAL A 18 -14.43 -3.40 -1.58
CA VAL A 18 -14.12 -3.70 -0.18
C VAL A 18 -14.77 -2.63 0.70
N ASP A 19 -15.47 -3.08 1.74
CA ASP A 19 -16.28 -2.20 2.58
C ASP A 19 -15.47 -1.52 3.70
N ALA A 20 -14.28 -2.04 3.99
CA ALA A 20 -13.45 -1.59 5.10
C ALA A 20 -11.96 -1.58 4.72
N ALA A 21 -11.40 -0.38 4.62
CA ALA A 21 -9.97 -0.16 4.42
C ALA A 21 -9.44 0.95 5.33
N PHE A 22 -8.24 0.77 5.88
CA PHE A 22 -7.61 1.71 6.80
C PHE A 22 -6.11 1.83 6.57
N ILE A 23 -5.55 3.03 6.65
CA ILE A 23 -4.12 3.20 6.92
C ILE A 23 -3.90 2.95 8.41
N ILE A 24 -2.97 2.05 8.76
CA ILE A 24 -2.70 1.68 10.16
C ILE A 24 -1.27 1.89 10.61
N ALA A 25 -0.35 2.04 9.66
CA ALA A 25 1.07 2.24 9.94
C ALA A 25 1.75 2.90 8.75
N ARG A 26 2.98 3.36 8.99
CA ARG A 26 3.88 3.85 7.94
C ARG A 26 5.26 3.26 8.09
N VAL A 27 6.00 3.25 6.99
CA VAL A 27 7.42 2.91 6.98
C VAL A 27 8.13 3.89 6.04
N ASP A 28 9.29 4.38 6.47
CA ASP A 28 10.09 5.33 5.72
C ASP A 28 11.52 4.78 5.63
N ASP A 29 12.12 4.89 4.45
CA ASP A 29 13.48 4.49 4.22
C ASP A 29 14.51 5.54 4.60
N ASP A 30 14.07 6.76 4.94
CA ASP A 30 14.86 7.97 5.19
C ASP A 30 15.68 8.43 3.96
N LEU A 31 15.37 7.89 2.79
CA LEU A 31 16.05 8.08 1.51
C LEU A 31 15.10 8.55 0.39
N GLY A 32 13.82 8.78 0.71
CA GLY A 32 12.83 9.37 -0.19
C GLY A 32 11.68 8.45 -0.59
N VAL A 33 11.53 7.29 0.06
CA VAL A 33 10.37 6.39 -0.10
C VAL A 33 9.69 6.22 1.26
N GLU A 34 8.48 6.76 1.35
CA GLU A 34 7.54 6.46 2.43
C GLU A 34 6.45 5.53 1.89
N ALA A 35 5.99 4.59 2.70
CA ALA A 35 4.86 3.73 2.38
C ALA A 35 3.89 3.67 3.55
N PHE A 36 2.60 3.81 3.24
CA PHE A 36 1.51 3.67 4.21
C PHE A 36 0.94 2.26 4.12
N ILE A 37 0.94 1.54 5.25
CA ILE A 37 0.40 0.19 5.35
C ILE A 37 -1.11 0.26 5.45
N VAL A 38 -1.78 -0.46 4.55
CA VAL A 38 -3.22 -0.55 4.48
C VAL A 38 -3.69 -1.87 5.07
N SER A 39 -4.75 -1.82 5.87
CA SER A 39 -5.53 -2.99 6.26
C SER A 39 -6.80 -3.01 5.43
N ILE A 40 -7.06 -4.11 4.74
CA ILE A 40 -8.30 -4.37 4.00
C ILE A 40 -9.00 -5.54 4.67
N ALA A 41 -10.26 -5.35 5.07
CA ALA A 41 -11.04 -6.35 5.80
C ALA A 41 -10.30 -6.91 7.05
N GLY A 42 -9.51 -6.07 7.72
CA GLY A 42 -8.75 -6.44 8.92
C GLY A 42 -7.40 -7.10 8.66
N SER A 43 -6.98 -7.27 7.41
CA SER A 43 -5.70 -7.87 7.04
C SER A 43 -4.80 -6.92 6.27
N THR A 44 -3.50 -6.92 6.60
CA THR A 44 -2.46 -6.26 5.78
C THR A 44 -1.89 -7.19 4.71
N ALA A 45 -2.17 -8.49 4.79
CA ALA A 45 -1.66 -9.48 3.85
C ALA A 45 -2.43 -9.40 2.52
N ARG A 46 -1.68 -9.21 1.45
CA ARG A 46 -2.18 -9.26 0.08
C ARG A 46 -2.14 -10.72 -0.43
N PRO A 47 -3.13 -11.16 -1.23
CA PRO A 47 -3.18 -12.55 -1.72
C PRO A 47 -1.97 -13.03 -2.52
N ASP A 48 -1.16 -12.13 -3.08
CA ASP A 48 0.08 -12.45 -3.80
C ASP A 48 1.30 -12.61 -2.88
N GLY A 49 1.12 -12.56 -1.57
CA GLY A 49 2.19 -12.62 -0.56
C GLY A 49 2.79 -11.26 -0.20
N GLY A 50 2.35 -10.18 -0.84
CA GLY A 50 2.75 -8.82 -0.50
C GLY A 50 2.00 -8.24 0.70
N THR A 51 2.29 -6.97 1.00
CA THR A 51 1.54 -6.15 1.96
C THR A 51 0.76 -5.08 1.21
N TRP A 52 -0.50 -4.88 1.59
CA TRP A 52 -1.30 -3.76 1.08
C TRP A 52 -0.66 -2.44 1.51
N HIS A 53 -0.30 -1.60 0.55
CA HIS A 53 0.29 -0.31 0.84
C HIS A 53 -0.03 0.73 -0.22
N ILE A 54 0.09 1.99 0.16
CA ILE A 54 0.13 3.15 -0.73
C ILE A 54 1.56 3.67 -0.71
N THR A 55 2.19 3.76 -1.87
CA THR A 55 3.54 4.34 -1.99
C THR A 55 3.47 5.85 -2.05
N TRP A 56 4.16 6.51 -1.12
CA TRP A 56 4.37 7.94 -1.11
C TRP A 56 5.83 8.24 -1.49
N SER A 57 6.11 8.31 -2.79
CA SER A 57 7.43 8.70 -3.30
C SER A 57 7.63 10.20 -3.12
N LEU A 58 8.68 10.60 -2.39
CA LEU A 58 9.06 11.99 -2.12
C LEU A 58 10.18 12.50 -3.06
N ALA A 59 10.77 11.65 -3.89
CA ALA A 59 11.87 12.00 -4.80
C ALA A 59 11.72 11.41 -6.21
N ASP A 60 12.30 12.10 -7.20
CA ASP A 60 12.34 11.67 -8.61
C ASP A 60 13.10 10.34 -8.76
N GLY A 61 12.56 9.43 -9.58
CA GLY A 61 13.19 8.15 -9.91
C GLY A 61 12.95 7.00 -8.92
N ARG A 62 12.18 7.21 -7.84
CA ARG A 62 11.87 6.17 -6.85
C ARG A 62 10.57 5.42 -7.17
N ALA A 63 10.62 4.09 -7.21
CA ALA A 63 9.56 3.21 -7.72
C ALA A 63 8.92 2.32 -6.64
N ALA A 64 7.74 1.77 -6.93
CA ALA A 64 7.00 0.85 -6.05
C ALA A 64 7.78 -0.41 -5.63
N ARG A 65 8.83 -0.79 -6.37
CA ARG A 65 9.71 -1.89 -5.96
C ARG A 65 10.44 -1.54 -4.67
N GLU A 66 10.90 -0.30 -4.54
CA GLU A 66 11.65 0.15 -3.36
C GLU A 66 10.75 0.21 -2.13
N SER A 67 9.45 0.52 -2.26
CA SER A 67 8.54 0.45 -1.12
C SER A 67 8.32 -0.97 -0.59
N ASN A 68 8.27 -1.99 -1.47
CA ASN A 68 8.19 -3.38 -1.02
C ASN A 68 9.43 -3.80 -0.21
N ASP A 69 10.62 -3.42 -0.67
CA ASP A 69 11.88 -3.73 0.01
C ASP A 69 11.92 -3.07 1.40
N VAL A 70 11.43 -1.83 1.51
CA VAL A 70 11.37 -1.07 2.77
C VAL A 70 10.37 -1.67 3.75
N ILE A 71 9.18 -2.06 3.28
CA ILE A 71 8.16 -2.73 4.09
C ILE A 71 8.69 -4.04 4.68
N ALA A 72 9.50 -4.79 3.92
CA ALA A 72 10.05 -6.07 4.37
C ALA A 72 11.26 -5.94 5.32
N SER A 73 12.00 -4.83 5.23
CA SER A 73 13.31 -4.68 5.91
C SER A 73 13.28 -3.81 7.17
N LYS A 74 12.27 -2.95 7.33
CA LYS A 74 12.17 -2.02 8.47
C LYS A 74 10.91 -2.29 9.31
N PRO A 75 10.96 -2.03 10.63
CA PRO A 75 9.76 -2.04 11.46
C PRO A 75 8.80 -0.93 11.03
N TRP A 76 7.50 -1.20 11.14
CA TRP A 76 6.48 -0.21 10.79
C TRP A 76 6.17 0.67 12.01
N ALA A 77 6.07 1.97 11.80
CA ALA A 77 5.62 2.91 12.81
C ALA A 77 4.08 2.89 12.86
N PRO A 78 3.44 2.45 13.97
CA PRO A 78 2.00 2.43 14.09
C PRO A 78 1.42 3.85 14.04
N MET A 79 0.21 3.97 13.49
CA MET A 79 -0.53 5.23 13.42
C MET A 79 -1.97 5.01 13.88
N PRO A 80 -2.68 6.07 14.34
CA PRO A 80 -4.12 6.01 14.47
C PRO A 80 -4.75 5.57 13.15
N ALA A 81 -5.72 4.65 13.21
CA ALA A 81 -6.35 4.13 12.01
C ALA A 81 -7.08 5.26 11.25
N MET A 82 -6.74 5.45 9.98
CA MET A 82 -7.38 6.42 9.10
C MET A 82 -8.18 5.68 8.03
N ALA A 83 -9.48 5.95 7.95
CA ALA A 83 -10.36 5.29 6.98
C ALA A 83 -10.00 5.67 5.53
N LEU A 84 -10.05 4.70 4.63
CA LEU A 84 -9.88 4.86 3.19
C LEU A 84 -11.13 4.38 2.46
N SER A 85 -11.58 5.16 1.48
CA SER A 85 -12.54 4.71 0.47
C SER A 85 -11.77 4.16 -0.72
N LEU A 86 -11.97 2.88 -1.04
CA LEU A 86 -11.34 2.23 -2.19
C LEU A 86 -12.40 1.94 -3.26
N TYR A 87 -12.12 2.35 -4.48
CA TYR A 87 -12.95 2.06 -5.65
C TYR A 87 -12.22 1.05 -6.52
N PRO A 88 -12.85 -0.09 -6.86
CA PRO A 88 -12.25 -1.03 -7.79
C PRO A 88 -11.94 -0.38 -9.13
N ALA A 89 -10.72 -0.59 -9.60
CA ALA A 89 -10.25 -0.15 -10.89
C ALA A 89 -9.37 -1.23 -11.53
N HIS A 90 -9.31 -1.19 -12.86
CA HIS A 90 -8.29 -1.87 -13.66
C HIS A 90 -7.65 -0.80 -14.55
N TRP A 91 -6.38 -1.01 -14.90
CA TRP A 91 -5.60 -0.10 -15.74
C TRP A 91 -5.14 -0.84 -17.00
#